data_AF-A0AAJ6ESV3-F1
#
_entry.id   AF-A0AAJ6ESV3-F1
#
_cell.length_a   1.000
_cell.length_b   1.000
_cell.length_c   1.000
_cell.angle_alpha   90.00
_cell.angle_beta   90.00
_cell.angle_gamma   90.00
#
_symmetry.space_group_name_H-M   'P 1'
#
loop_
_entity.id
_entity.type
_entity.pdbx_description
1 polymer ?
#
loop_
_entity_poly.entity_id
_entity_poly.type
_entity_poly.pdbx_seq_one_letter_code
_entity_poly.pdbx_strand_id
1 'polypeptide(L)'
;MNRPRGGSSDDTPQTTGSGPRLKQDLQLDLLGDFVARSGTQTLGPLPKKARGLLAYLTMHRDQAIPRETLALLFWQDSGGERARRSLRECVMDIRTAFGQAANVLVTTSQAIAMSADVDIDVQRFERLARSNGRDDLEAAFALYRDEFLFGLDIASESFSEWLSFERQRMSSLASDLGCRLAMALRQADRLEAASEAAERVVRIDPLREDAHRLLMKLFSAAGNRSAALRQYASCREILKRELGVAPEQATSDLAATIGKERAYSASPAPKPAEGAAPAKARQPLGMSNRTAIAVLPVCNLAGQDQHYFAEGISEELSIALGRVPWLFVISSSSAAPYRGGATDLERVSAELGVRYALRGSVRRENDRVRIVAQLLHTANGGQLWAERFEGRSNDLFAIQDRIVGQACAKLAPALQSVEINLSRRKRDRNLSAYDLYLRALPRHQLRGQSRGRAHADTCGRARSVVWMRLWFCSALLPVPTAVRLGAG
;
A
#
# COMPACT_ATOMS: atom_id res chain seq x y z
N MET A 1 85.15 37.01 31.33
CA MET A 1 84.67 36.10 32.40
C MET A 1 84.04 34.87 31.75
N ASN A 2 84.21 33.70 32.39
CA ASN A 2 83.56 32.38 32.16
C ASN A 2 83.38 31.77 30.75
N ARG A 3 84.04 30.62 30.55
CA ARG A 3 83.46 29.38 29.96
C ARG A 3 82.78 28.55 31.10
N PRO A 4 82.11 27.37 30.93
CA PRO A 4 82.04 26.47 29.75
C PRO A 4 80.71 25.69 29.46
N ARG A 5 80.71 24.95 28.32
CA ARG A 5 80.15 23.58 28.04
C ARG A 5 78.65 23.19 28.24
N GLY A 6 78.09 22.59 27.16
CA GLY A 6 77.25 21.35 27.15
C GLY A 6 75.74 21.53 27.39
N GLY A 7 74.84 20.74 26.79
CA GLY A 7 74.95 19.63 25.82
C GLY A 7 73.57 18.96 25.57
N SER A 8 73.52 17.87 24.78
CA SER A 8 72.32 17.02 24.48
C SER A 8 71.22 17.69 23.64
N SER A 9 71.04 17.38 22.34
CA SER A 9 70.32 16.20 21.80
C SER A 9 69.00 15.87 22.50
N ASP A 10 67.89 16.18 21.83
CA ASP A 10 66.65 15.40 21.89
C ASP A 10 66.08 15.28 20.47
N ASP A 11 65.66 14.07 20.11
CA ASP A 11 65.39 13.64 18.73
C ASP A 11 63.88 13.54 18.54
N THR A 12 63.24 14.65 18.17
CA THR A 12 61.79 14.70 17.96
C THR A 12 61.45 14.38 16.50
N PRO A 13 60.87 13.21 16.19
CA PRO A 13 60.47 12.89 14.82
C PRO A 13 59.35 13.85 14.40
N GLN A 14 59.66 14.67 13.39
CA GLN A 14 58.70 15.58 12.77
C GLN A 14 57.52 14.77 12.24
N THR A 15 56.36 14.94 12.86
CA THR A 15 55.14 14.21 12.48
C THR A 15 54.77 14.60 11.05
N THR A 16 54.91 13.64 10.14
CA THR A 16 54.70 13.83 8.71
C THR A 16 53.28 14.28 8.39
N GLY A 17 53.20 15.18 7.42
CA GLY A 17 51.99 15.82 6.88
C GLY A 17 50.65 15.16 7.20
N SER A 18 49.85 15.89 7.99
CA SER A 18 48.39 15.74 7.99
C SER A 18 47.85 16.18 6.62
N GLY A 19 47.98 15.29 5.63
CA GLY A 19 47.32 15.44 4.33
C GLY A 19 45.82 15.63 4.52
N PRO A 20 45.12 16.28 3.58
CA PRO A 20 43.69 16.55 3.74
C PRO A 20 42.96 15.23 3.90
N ARG A 21 42.40 14.99 5.11
CA ARG A 21 41.46 13.89 5.32
C ARG A 21 40.29 14.16 4.39
N LEU A 22 40.24 13.42 3.29
CA LEU A 22 39.07 13.36 2.42
C LEU A 22 37.87 13.10 3.33
N LYS A 23 36.93 14.06 3.40
CA LYS A 23 35.64 13.82 4.05
C LYS A 23 35.05 12.62 3.35
N GLN A 24 34.97 11.51 4.08
CA GLN A 24 34.29 10.33 3.59
C GLN A 24 32.81 10.64 3.74
N ASP A 25 32.16 11.02 2.64
CA ASP A 25 30.73 11.28 2.56
C ASP A 25 29.96 9.96 2.72
N LEU A 26 30.00 9.39 3.93
CA LEU A 26 29.22 8.24 4.34
C LEU A 26 27.81 8.70 4.67
N GLN A 27 26.86 8.19 3.90
CA GLN A 27 25.43 8.38 4.10
C GLN A 27 24.80 7.11 4.64
N LEU A 28 23.99 7.24 5.69
CA LEU A 28 23.16 6.18 6.23
C LEU A 28 21.68 6.60 6.14
N ASP A 29 20.95 5.89 5.29
CA ASP A 29 19.51 5.99 5.13
C ASP A 29 18.83 4.97 6.04
N LEU A 30 17.92 5.43 6.91
CA LEU A 30 17.19 4.62 7.89
C LEU A 30 15.67 4.82 7.79
N LEU A 31 15.20 5.89 7.12
CA LEU A 31 13.78 6.21 6.96
C LEU A 31 13.17 5.45 5.76
N GLY A 32 12.93 4.16 5.97
CA GLY A 32 12.57 3.16 4.96
C GLY A 32 13.55 1.99 5.03
N ASP A 33 13.89 1.40 3.88
CA ASP A 33 14.98 0.41 3.80
C ASP A 33 16.30 0.99 4.33
N PHE A 34 17.06 0.17 5.08
CA PHE A 34 18.43 0.51 5.46
C PHE A 34 19.34 0.53 4.21
N VAL A 35 19.96 1.68 3.92
CA VAL A 35 20.97 1.80 2.86
C VAL A 35 22.19 2.56 3.38
N ALA A 36 23.38 2.01 3.12
CA ALA A 36 24.65 2.70 3.38
C ALA A 36 25.30 3.07 2.05
N ARG A 37 25.70 4.34 1.87
CA ARG A 37 26.41 4.82 0.67
C ARG A 37 27.70 5.54 1.06
N SER A 38 28.76 5.37 0.27
CA SER A 38 29.96 6.21 0.31
C SER A 38 30.08 6.92 -1.04
N GLY A 39 29.84 8.22 -1.06
CA GLY A 39 29.63 8.95 -2.32
C GLY A 39 28.50 8.31 -3.15
N THR A 40 28.80 7.90 -4.39
CA THR A 40 27.83 7.25 -5.29
C THR A 40 27.73 5.73 -5.12
N GLN A 41 28.57 5.10 -4.28
CA GLN A 41 28.62 3.65 -4.14
C GLN A 41 27.79 3.16 -2.94
N THR A 42 26.79 2.31 -3.19
CA THR A 42 26.12 1.54 -2.13
C THR A 42 27.11 0.51 -1.55
N LEU A 43 27.28 0.53 -0.22
CA LEU A 43 28.14 -0.38 0.51
C LEU A 43 27.49 -1.78 0.62
N GLY A 44 28.32 -2.80 0.81
CA GLY A 44 27.93 -4.21 0.61
C GLY A 44 26.76 -4.71 1.47
N PRO A 45 26.13 -5.84 1.10
CA PRO A 45 24.97 -6.38 1.79
C PRO A 45 25.32 -6.76 3.24
N LEU A 46 24.81 -5.97 4.18
CA LEU A 46 25.02 -6.21 5.61
C LEU A 46 24.03 -7.23 6.20
N PRO A 47 24.48 -8.17 7.05
CA PRO A 47 23.62 -9.02 7.86
C PRO A 47 22.58 -8.22 8.64
N LYS A 48 21.41 -8.80 8.92
CA LYS A 48 20.32 -8.15 9.69
C LYS A 48 20.85 -7.51 10.99
N LYS A 49 21.63 -8.24 11.80
CA LYS A 49 22.21 -7.73 13.05
C LYS A 49 23.25 -6.61 12.85
N ALA A 50 23.98 -6.58 11.74
CA ALA A 50 24.91 -5.50 11.42
C ALA A 50 24.17 -4.19 11.05
N ARG A 51 23.07 -4.29 10.29
CA ARG A 51 22.19 -3.15 9.99
C ARG A 51 21.53 -2.60 11.26
N GLY A 52 21.00 -3.49 12.11
CA GLY A 52 20.44 -3.10 13.40
C GLY A 52 21.47 -2.44 14.33
N LEU A 53 22.68 -2.99 14.42
CA LEU A 53 23.78 -2.43 15.22
C LEU A 53 24.17 -1.02 14.74
N LEU A 54 24.34 -0.83 13.43
CA LEU A 54 24.60 0.50 12.88
C LEU A 54 23.47 1.48 13.19
N ALA A 55 22.22 1.08 12.95
CA ALA A 55 21.06 1.94 13.21
C ALA A 55 20.95 2.35 14.68
N TYR A 56 21.15 1.41 15.61
CA TYR A 56 21.19 1.70 17.04
C TYR A 56 22.28 2.72 17.38
N LEU A 57 23.51 2.49 16.89
CA LEU A 57 24.63 3.41 17.12
C LEU A 57 24.43 4.79 16.48
N THR A 58 23.74 4.89 15.34
CA THR A 58 23.39 6.20 14.74
C THR A 58 22.34 6.97 15.54
N MET A 59 21.38 6.27 16.16
CA MET A 59 20.38 6.91 17.04
C MET A 59 20.99 7.36 18.37
N HIS A 60 22.07 6.71 18.82
CA HIS A 60 22.82 7.04 20.03
C HIS A 60 24.21 7.67 19.74
N ARG A 61 24.35 8.41 18.63
CA ARG A 61 25.63 8.93 18.10
C ARG A 61 26.54 9.65 19.11
N ASP A 62 25.96 10.39 20.05
CA ASP A 62 26.72 11.22 21.00
C ASP A 62 27.13 10.42 22.26
N GLN A 63 26.98 9.09 22.25
CA GLN A 63 27.29 8.18 23.36
C GLN A 63 28.14 7.00 22.91
N ALA A 64 29.14 6.63 23.72
CA ALA A 64 29.88 5.38 23.55
C ALA A 64 29.13 4.25 24.26
N ILE A 65 28.48 3.37 23.49
CA ILE A 65 27.65 2.30 24.05
C ILE A 65 28.52 1.12 24.52
N PRO A 66 28.37 0.63 25.76
CA PRO A 66 29.12 -0.51 26.25
C PRO A 66 28.86 -1.77 25.40
N ARG A 67 29.92 -2.56 25.18
CA ARG A 67 29.85 -3.80 24.41
C ARG A 67 28.90 -4.83 25.05
N GLU A 68 28.75 -4.80 26.37
CA GLU A 68 27.81 -5.68 27.08
C GLU A 68 26.35 -5.29 26.80
N THR A 69 26.04 -3.99 26.79
CA THR A 69 24.70 -3.49 26.44
C THR A 69 24.31 -3.91 25.03
N LEU A 70 25.23 -3.77 24.06
CA LEU A 70 25.01 -4.22 22.68
C LEU A 70 24.91 -5.75 22.56
N ALA A 71 25.68 -6.49 23.36
CA ALA A 71 25.62 -7.95 23.40
C ALA A 71 24.25 -8.44 23.90
N LEU A 72 23.74 -7.85 24.99
CA LEU A 72 22.40 -8.16 25.53
C LEU A 72 21.28 -7.73 24.59
N LEU A 73 21.36 -6.52 24.02
CA LEU A 73 20.34 -5.97 23.13
C LEU A 73 20.08 -6.83 21.88
N PHE A 74 21.14 -7.40 21.30
CA PHE A 74 21.07 -8.14 20.03
C PHE A 74 21.17 -9.67 20.19
N TRP A 75 21.63 -10.19 21.32
CA TRP A 75 21.82 -11.63 21.56
C TRP A 75 21.41 -12.04 22.98
N GLN A 76 20.25 -11.55 23.44
CA GLN A 76 19.63 -11.83 24.76
C GLN A 76 19.74 -13.30 25.21
N ASP A 77 19.44 -14.27 24.33
CA ASP A 77 19.47 -15.71 24.63
C ASP A 77 20.88 -16.35 24.63
N SER A 78 21.92 -15.57 24.33
CA SER A 78 23.30 -16.06 24.24
C SER A 78 24.10 -15.68 25.48
N GLY A 79 24.62 -16.68 26.20
CA GLY A 79 25.53 -16.44 27.33
C GLY A 79 26.71 -15.53 26.93
N GLY A 80 27.13 -14.66 27.86
CA GLY A 80 27.91 -13.45 27.57
C GLY A 80 29.11 -13.61 26.63
N GLU A 81 29.91 -14.68 26.75
CA GLU A 81 31.03 -14.91 25.81
C GLU A 81 30.58 -15.15 24.36
N ARG A 82 29.49 -15.89 24.14
CA ARG A 82 28.91 -16.15 22.81
C ARG A 82 28.33 -14.87 22.21
N ALA A 83 27.64 -14.06 23.03
CA ALA A 83 27.14 -12.75 22.62
C ALA A 83 28.29 -11.80 22.26
N ARG A 84 29.33 -11.69 23.10
CA ARG A 84 30.54 -10.87 22.82
C ARG A 84 31.31 -11.34 21.58
N ARG A 85 31.37 -12.64 21.30
CA ARG A 85 31.97 -13.19 20.07
C ARG A 85 31.16 -12.76 18.84
N SER A 86 29.84 -12.96 18.88
CA SER A 86 28.93 -12.56 17.80
C SER A 86 28.96 -11.06 17.54
N LEU A 87 29.10 -10.22 18.58
CA LEU A 87 29.30 -8.78 18.46
C LEU A 87 30.63 -8.42 17.77
N ARG A 88 31.72 -9.16 18.03
CA ARG A 88 32.99 -8.96 17.32
C ARG A 88 32.87 -9.35 15.84
N GLU A 89 32.23 -10.47 15.53
CA GLU A 89 31.95 -10.91 14.16
C GLU A 89 31.11 -9.86 13.41
N CYS A 90 30.01 -9.40 14.01
CA CYS A 90 29.15 -8.34 13.47
C CYS A 90 29.90 -7.02 13.18
N VAL A 91 30.82 -6.62 14.07
CA VAL A 91 31.71 -5.45 13.86
C VAL A 91 32.71 -5.69 12.72
N MET A 92 33.20 -6.91 12.54
CA MET A 92 34.08 -7.28 11.43
C MET A 92 33.32 -7.33 10.09
N ASP A 93 32.06 -7.76 10.07
CA ASP A 93 31.20 -7.70 8.88
C ASP A 93 31.02 -6.24 8.42
N ILE A 94 30.72 -5.33 9.34
CA ILE A 94 30.62 -3.89 9.06
C ILE A 94 31.94 -3.36 8.50
N ARG A 95 33.07 -3.67 9.14
CA ARG A 95 34.40 -3.23 8.68
C ARG A 95 34.74 -3.74 7.29
N THR A 96 34.40 -4.99 7.01
CA THR A 96 34.65 -5.61 5.70
C THR A 96 33.76 -4.99 4.61
N ALA A 97 32.49 -4.73 4.91
CA ALA A 97 31.55 -4.13 3.96
C ALA A 97 31.81 -2.64 3.68
N PHE A 98 32.31 -1.89 4.67
CA PHE A 98 32.56 -0.45 4.55
C PHE A 98 34.00 -0.13 4.12
N GLY A 99 34.94 -1.05 4.27
CA GLY A 99 36.35 -0.87 3.88
C GLY A 99 36.96 0.36 4.53
N GLN A 100 37.48 1.30 3.72
CA GLN A 100 38.05 2.55 4.24
C GLN A 100 37.02 3.46 4.95
N ALA A 101 35.73 3.34 4.63
CA ALA A 101 34.66 4.09 5.30
C ALA A 101 34.31 3.53 6.69
N ALA A 102 34.90 2.40 7.10
CA ALA A 102 34.66 1.81 8.41
C ALA A 102 35.25 2.60 9.60
N ASN A 103 36.06 3.63 9.32
CA ASN A 103 36.63 4.53 10.33
C ASN A 103 35.57 5.30 11.13
N VAL A 104 34.33 5.36 10.64
CA VAL A 104 33.19 5.91 11.37
C VAL A 104 32.82 5.10 12.61
N LEU A 105 33.21 3.83 12.69
CA LEU A 105 32.90 2.97 13.82
C LEU A 105 34.05 2.97 14.83
N VAL A 106 33.97 3.88 15.80
CA VAL A 106 34.98 4.06 16.85
C VAL A 106 34.82 2.94 17.89
N THR A 107 35.73 1.97 17.89
CA THR A 107 35.69 0.82 18.80
C THR A 107 36.78 0.91 19.86
N THR A 108 36.43 0.79 21.14
CA THR A 108 37.37 0.53 22.22
C THR A 108 37.24 -0.92 22.71
N SER A 109 38.04 -1.31 23.71
CA SER A 109 37.90 -2.59 24.40
C SER A 109 36.55 -2.73 25.12
N GLN A 110 35.99 -1.62 25.63
CA GLN A 110 34.78 -1.62 26.46
C GLN A 110 33.52 -1.12 25.75
N ALA A 111 33.64 -0.29 24.72
CA ALA A 111 32.50 0.38 24.07
C ALA A 111 32.65 0.47 22.54
N ILE A 112 31.54 0.82 21.88
CA ILE A 112 31.46 1.14 20.45
C ILE A 112 30.66 2.45 20.30
N ALA A 113 31.15 3.38 19.50
CA ALA A 113 30.51 4.66 19.19
C ALA A 113 30.46 4.88 17.67
N MET A 114 29.56 5.78 17.24
CA MET A 114 29.54 6.31 15.88
C MET A 114 30.33 7.63 15.82
N SER A 115 31.06 7.87 14.73
CA SER A 115 31.69 9.17 14.48
C SER A 115 30.64 10.24 14.16
N ALA A 116 30.94 11.50 14.47
CA ALA A 116 30.09 12.64 14.13
C ALA A 116 30.05 12.96 12.62
N ASP A 117 31.03 12.47 11.85
CA ASP A 117 31.20 12.75 10.41
C ASP A 117 30.30 11.89 9.49
N VAL A 118 29.15 11.41 9.98
CA VAL A 118 28.21 10.58 9.20
C VAL A 118 26.92 11.33 8.92
N ASP A 119 26.54 11.38 7.63
CA ASP A 119 25.33 12.03 7.15
C ASP A 119 24.14 11.05 7.26
N ILE A 120 23.21 11.32 8.16
CA ILE A 120 22.13 10.39 8.54
C ILE A 120 20.77 11.02 8.18
N ASP A 121 19.94 10.31 7.42
CA ASP A 121 18.68 10.85 6.91
C ASP A 121 17.70 11.24 8.04
N VAL A 122 17.67 10.49 9.15
CA VAL A 122 16.93 10.82 10.37
C VAL A 122 17.31 12.19 10.93
N GLN A 123 18.61 12.52 11.01
CA GLN A 123 19.05 13.82 11.55
C GLN A 123 18.70 14.97 10.60
N ARG A 124 18.80 14.72 9.29
CA ARG A 124 18.38 15.68 8.26
C ARG A 124 16.88 15.94 8.35
N PHE A 125 16.10 14.87 8.49
CA PHE A 125 14.65 14.90 8.70
C PHE A 125 14.30 15.69 9.98
N GLU A 126 14.84 15.32 11.14
CA GLU A 126 14.58 16.02 12.41
C GLU A 126 14.99 17.51 12.38
N ARG A 127 16.10 17.84 11.71
CA ARG A 127 16.57 19.23 11.57
C ARG A 127 15.63 20.06 10.69
N LEU A 128 15.26 19.52 9.53
CA LEU A 128 14.33 20.19 8.60
C LEU A 128 12.91 20.28 9.21
N ALA A 129 12.49 19.28 9.97
CA ALA A 129 11.17 19.22 10.61
C ALA A 129 10.91 20.32 11.65
N ARG A 130 11.97 20.94 12.18
CA ARG A 130 11.92 22.11 13.07
C ARG A 130 11.67 23.42 12.33
N SER A 131 11.84 23.44 11.00
CA SER A 131 11.48 24.58 10.16
C SER A 131 9.97 24.66 9.94
N ASN A 132 9.49 25.87 9.63
CA ASN A 132 8.15 26.11 9.11
C ASN A 132 8.19 26.54 7.62
N GLY A 133 9.36 26.57 7.00
CA GLY A 133 9.50 26.84 5.57
C GLY A 133 8.93 25.68 4.75
N ARG A 134 8.05 25.98 3.78
CA ARG A 134 7.44 24.95 2.91
C ARG A 134 8.48 24.04 2.26
N ASP A 135 9.55 24.61 1.74
CA ASP A 135 10.56 23.86 0.98
C ASP A 135 11.39 22.93 1.91
N ASP A 136 11.63 23.34 3.15
CA ASP A 136 12.22 22.48 4.20
C ASP A 136 11.27 21.33 4.57
N LEU A 137 9.96 21.60 4.68
CA LEU A 137 8.94 20.59 4.96
C LEU A 137 8.78 19.61 3.79
N GLU A 138 8.79 20.08 2.54
CA GLU A 138 8.81 19.23 1.33
C GLU A 138 10.06 18.33 1.33
N ALA A 139 11.24 18.90 1.57
CA ALA A 139 12.50 18.15 1.65
C ALA A 139 12.53 17.15 2.80
N ALA A 140 12.01 17.51 3.99
CA ALA A 140 11.89 16.60 5.12
C ALA A 140 10.94 15.44 4.80
N PHE A 141 9.75 15.73 4.29
CA PHE A 141 8.77 14.68 4.00
C PHE A 141 9.25 13.74 2.90
N ALA A 142 10.07 14.22 1.95
CA ALA A 142 10.70 13.37 0.94
C ALA A 142 11.69 12.34 1.54
N LEU A 143 12.30 12.61 2.69
CA LEU A 143 13.21 11.67 3.36
C LEU A 143 12.48 10.48 3.99
N TYR A 144 11.25 10.67 4.48
CA TYR A 144 10.47 9.62 5.16
C TYR A 144 9.85 8.60 4.18
N ARG A 145 10.65 7.79 3.50
CA ARG A 145 10.17 6.97 2.36
C ARG A 145 9.15 5.92 2.79
N ASP A 146 9.44 5.23 3.90
CA ASP A 146 8.60 4.21 4.52
C ASP A 146 8.91 4.12 6.04
N GLU A 147 8.36 3.11 6.72
CA GLU A 147 8.67 2.79 8.13
C GLU A 147 10.18 2.79 8.42
N PHE A 148 10.57 3.27 9.60
CA PHE A 148 11.98 3.26 10.05
C PHE A 148 12.54 1.83 10.08
N LEU A 149 13.63 1.60 9.33
CA LEU A 149 14.21 0.28 9.07
C LEU A 149 13.17 -0.72 8.58
N PHE A 150 12.43 -0.36 7.53
CA PHE A 150 11.41 -1.20 6.89
C PHE A 150 11.97 -2.60 6.59
N GLY A 151 11.16 -3.64 6.88
CA GLY A 151 11.54 -5.04 6.68
C GLY A 151 12.73 -5.55 7.53
N LEU A 152 13.34 -4.71 8.38
CA LEU A 152 14.29 -5.18 9.38
C LEU A 152 13.53 -5.84 10.53
N ASP A 153 13.97 -7.04 10.86
CA ASP A 153 13.46 -7.86 11.95
C ASP A 153 14.65 -8.71 12.45
N ILE A 154 14.84 -8.74 13.77
CA ILE A 154 15.93 -9.46 14.45
C ILE A 154 15.31 -10.20 15.62
N ALA A 155 15.54 -11.51 15.70
CA ALA A 155 15.16 -12.32 16.85
C ALA A 155 15.97 -11.91 18.11
N SER A 156 15.44 -10.91 18.83
CA SER A 156 15.79 -10.47 20.17
C SER A 156 14.65 -9.56 20.66
N GLU A 157 14.12 -9.82 21.85
CA GLU A 157 12.98 -9.07 22.40
C GLU A 157 13.37 -7.61 22.68
N SER A 158 14.48 -7.38 23.37
CA SER A 158 14.97 -6.03 23.70
C SER A 158 15.24 -5.15 22.47
N PHE A 159 15.73 -5.72 21.36
CA PHE A 159 15.88 -4.97 20.11
C PHE A 159 14.54 -4.67 19.44
N SER A 160 13.58 -5.61 19.51
CA SER A 160 12.25 -5.46 18.93
C SER A 160 11.45 -4.37 19.65
N GLU A 161 11.54 -4.30 20.98
CA GLU A 161 10.98 -3.21 21.79
C GLU A 161 11.55 -1.85 21.38
N TRP A 162 12.88 -1.71 21.36
CA TRP A 162 13.55 -0.48 20.92
C TRP A 162 13.14 -0.07 19.49
N LEU A 163 13.10 -1.03 18.56
CA LEU A 163 12.73 -0.77 17.17
C LEU A 163 11.27 -0.32 17.05
N SER A 164 10.35 -0.93 17.81
CA SER A 164 8.94 -0.52 17.84
C SER A 164 8.75 0.90 18.37
N PHE A 165 9.50 1.28 19.41
CA PHE A 165 9.47 2.63 19.98
C PHE A 165 9.98 3.67 18.96
N GLU A 166 11.10 3.39 18.30
CA GLU A 166 11.68 4.32 17.33
C GLU A 166 10.81 4.44 16.06
N ARG A 167 10.19 3.35 15.60
CA ARG A 167 9.20 3.36 14.51
C ARG A 167 8.00 4.23 14.86
N GLN A 168 7.44 4.09 16.06
CA GLN A 168 6.32 4.91 16.53
C GLN A 168 6.72 6.40 16.63
N ARG A 169 7.90 6.69 17.17
CA ARG A 169 8.48 8.04 17.26
C ARG A 169 8.63 8.69 15.88
N MET A 170 9.23 7.97 14.92
CA MET A 170 9.42 8.43 13.55
C MET A 170 8.10 8.60 12.79
N SER A 171 7.16 7.67 12.92
CA SER A 171 5.81 7.75 12.33
C SER A 171 5.04 8.97 12.84
N SER A 172 5.08 9.23 14.15
CA SER A 172 4.42 10.39 14.76
C SER A 172 4.98 11.72 14.25
N LEU A 173 6.31 11.86 14.18
CA LEU A 173 6.98 13.04 13.63
C LEU A 173 6.69 13.24 12.13
N ALA A 174 6.69 12.16 11.34
CA ALA A 174 6.38 12.21 9.92
C ALA A 174 4.92 12.61 9.65
N SER A 175 3.99 12.13 10.48
CA SER A 175 2.57 12.47 10.38
C SER A 175 2.29 13.93 10.74
N ASP A 176 2.91 14.45 11.81
CA ASP A 176 2.83 15.88 12.16
C ASP A 176 3.39 16.77 11.05
N LEU A 177 4.59 16.43 10.57
CA LEU A 177 5.25 17.17 9.51
C LEU A 177 4.45 17.16 8.20
N GLY A 178 3.89 16.00 7.83
CA GLY A 178 3.03 15.87 6.66
C GLY A 178 1.75 16.69 6.78
N CYS A 179 1.14 16.76 7.98
CA CYS A 179 0.00 17.64 8.24
C CYS A 179 0.37 19.12 8.06
N ARG A 180 1.48 19.58 8.65
CA ARG A 180 1.99 20.96 8.48
C ARG A 180 2.28 21.27 7.01
N LEU A 181 2.92 20.35 6.29
CA LEU A 181 3.21 20.47 4.87
C LEU A 181 1.92 20.58 4.03
N ALA A 182 0.96 19.68 4.23
CA ALA A 182 -0.30 19.68 3.49
C ALA A 182 -1.11 20.97 3.73
N MET A 183 -1.08 21.52 4.95
CA MET A 183 -1.68 22.83 5.26
C MET A 183 -0.94 23.98 4.54
N ALA A 184 0.39 24.00 4.54
CA ALA A 184 1.18 25.02 3.84
C ALA A 184 0.99 24.97 2.31
N LEU A 185 0.95 23.78 1.72
CA LEU A 185 0.67 23.56 0.30
C LEU A 185 -0.73 24.06 -0.08
N ARG A 186 -1.74 23.80 0.76
CA ARG A 186 -3.10 24.30 0.58
C ARG A 186 -3.16 25.84 0.66
N GLN A 187 -2.44 26.46 1.59
CA GLN A 187 -2.37 27.92 1.69
C GLN A 187 -1.71 28.56 0.47
N ALA A 188 -0.81 27.83 -0.20
CA ALA A 188 -0.19 28.21 -1.47
C ALA A 188 -0.99 27.76 -2.72
N ASP A 189 -2.26 27.38 -2.56
CA ASP A 189 -3.18 26.89 -3.61
C ASP A 189 -2.67 25.68 -4.43
N ARG A 190 -1.68 24.95 -3.92
CA ARG A 190 -1.15 23.70 -4.54
C ARG A 190 -2.01 22.51 -4.15
N LEU A 191 -3.30 22.53 -4.55
CA LEU A 191 -4.33 21.59 -4.07
C LEU A 191 -3.99 20.10 -4.34
N GLU A 192 -3.40 19.77 -5.49
CA GLU A 192 -3.00 18.39 -5.82
C GLU A 192 -1.90 17.89 -4.88
N ALA A 193 -0.81 18.65 -4.73
CA ALA A 193 0.29 18.31 -3.83
C ALA A 193 -0.16 18.29 -2.35
N ALA A 194 -1.07 19.18 -1.95
CA ALA A 194 -1.67 19.16 -0.62
C ALA A 194 -2.50 17.88 -0.37
N SER A 195 -3.17 17.38 -1.41
CA SER A 195 -3.93 16.13 -1.36
C SER A 195 -3.00 14.93 -1.26
N GLU A 196 -1.97 14.84 -2.10
CA GLU A 196 -0.95 13.78 -2.04
C GLU A 196 -0.25 13.73 -0.67
N ALA A 197 0.12 14.90 -0.12
CA ALA A 197 0.72 15.00 1.20
C ALA A 197 -0.22 14.48 2.30
N ALA A 198 -1.50 14.86 2.27
CA ALA A 198 -2.48 14.44 3.26
C ALA A 198 -2.91 12.95 3.11
N GLU A 199 -2.99 12.41 1.89
CA GLU A 199 -3.19 10.97 1.63
C GLU A 199 -2.03 10.16 2.20
N ARG A 200 -0.80 10.66 2.06
CA ARG A 200 0.39 10.04 2.64
C ARG A 200 0.38 10.10 4.16
N VAL A 201 -0.09 11.18 4.80
CA VAL A 201 -0.29 11.20 6.26
C VAL A 201 -1.30 10.13 6.70
N VAL A 202 -2.46 10.03 6.05
CA VAL A 202 -3.47 9.00 6.38
C VAL A 202 -2.94 7.56 6.19
N ARG A 203 -1.95 7.35 5.32
CA ARG A 203 -1.27 6.07 5.18
C ARG A 203 -0.25 5.78 6.29
N ILE A 204 0.36 6.81 6.88
CA ILE A 204 1.33 6.69 7.99
C ILE A 204 0.58 6.56 9.33
N ASP A 205 -0.44 7.41 9.54
CA ASP A 205 -1.33 7.42 10.70
C ASP A 205 -2.80 7.43 10.24
N PRO A 206 -3.42 6.24 10.07
CA PRO A 206 -4.82 6.12 9.69
C PRO A 206 -5.83 6.61 10.73
N LEU A 207 -5.40 6.90 11.96
CA LEU A 207 -6.29 7.35 13.05
C LEU A 207 -6.36 8.88 13.15
N ARG A 208 -5.55 9.59 12.34
CA ARG A 208 -5.40 11.05 12.41
C ARG A 208 -6.56 11.82 11.77
N GLU A 209 -7.54 12.19 12.58
CA GLU A 209 -8.75 12.88 12.11
C GLU A 209 -8.50 14.24 11.44
N ASP A 210 -7.46 14.98 11.82
CA ASP A 210 -7.06 16.23 11.17
C ASP A 210 -6.70 16.05 9.69
N ALA A 211 -5.96 14.98 9.36
CA ALA A 211 -5.59 14.61 7.99
C ALA A 211 -6.81 14.16 7.17
N HIS A 212 -7.69 13.33 7.76
CA HIS A 212 -8.97 12.97 7.13
C HIS A 212 -9.83 14.20 6.82
N ARG A 213 -9.97 15.13 7.78
CA ARG A 213 -10.69 16.40 7.58
C ARG A 213 -10.04 17.29 6.53
N LEU A 214 -8.72 17.30 6.41
CA LEU A 214 -8.01 18.05 5.38
C LEU A 214 -8.34 17.50 3.99
N LEU A 215 -8.27 16.18 3.79
CA LEU A 215 -8.67 15.51 2.55
C LEU A 215 -10.14 15.74 2.21
N MET A 216 -11.05 15.64 3.18
CA MET A 216 -12.47 15.95 2.98
C MET A 216 -12.69 17.38 2.45
N LYS A 217 -11.96 18.36 3.00
CA LYS A 217 -12.01 19.76 2.54
C LYS A 217 -11.38 19.93 1.14
N LEU A 218 -10.29 19.24 0.83
CA LEU A 218 -9.63 19.29 -0.48
C LEU A 218 -10.50 18.66 -1.57
N PHE A 219 -11.08 17.48 -1.31
CA PHE A 219 -12.02 16.82 -2.22
C PHE A 219 -13.31 17.65 -2.42
N SER A 220 -13.83 18.30 -1.38
CA SER A 220 -14.96 19.24 -1.49
C SER A 220 -14.61 20.45 -2.37
N ALA A 221 -13.44 21.08 -2.15
CA ALA A 221 -12.96 22.19 -2.98
C ALA A 221 -12.74 21.80 -4.46
N ALA A 222 -12.29 20.57 -4.72
CA ALA A 222 -12.16 20.00 -6.07
C ALA A 222 -13.51 19.53 -6.67
N GLY A 223 -14.65 19.79 -6.02
CA GLY A 223 -15.98 19.35 -6.45
C GLY A 223 -16.26 17.84 -6.28
N ASN A 224 -15.27 17.05 -5.88
CA ASN A 224 -15.37 15.60 -5.65
C ASN A 224 -15.94 15.27 -4.27
N ARG A 225 -17.14 15.79 -3.99
CA ARG A 225 -17.87 15.54 -2.75
C ARG A 225 -18.05 14.06 -2.42
N SER A 226 -18.22 13.20 -3.43
CA SER A 226 -18.34 11.76 -3.21
C SER A 226 -17.05 11.15 -2.65
N ALA A 227 -15.87 11.64 -3.04
CA ALA A 227 -14.62 11.26 -2.39
C ALA A 227 -14.53 11.79 -0.95
N ALA A 228 -14.97 13.03 -0.70
CA ALA A 228 -15.00 13.57 0.67
C ALA A 228 -15.88 12.74 1.62
N LEU A 229 -17.09 12.33 1.18
CA LEU A 229 -17.98 11.50 2.01
C LEU A 229 -17.48 10.05 2.16
N ARG A 230 -16.76 9.50 1.16
CA ARG A 230 -16.03 8.23 1.32
C ARG A 230 -14.88 8.36 2.32
N GLN A 231 -14.12 9.46 2.30
CA GLN A 231 -13.04 9.70 3.25
C GLN A 231 -13.55 9.75 4.69
N TYR A 232 -14.71 10.36 4.92
CA TYR A 232 -15.41 10.32 6.20
C TYR A 232 -15.81 8.90 6.61
N ALA A 233 -16.37 8.12 5.68
CA ALA A 233 -16.74 6.73 5.96
C ALA A 233 -15.52 5.85 6.32
N SER A 234 -14.40 6.02 5.61
CA SER A 234 -13.13 5.35 5.92
C SER A 234 -12.56 5.76 7.29
N CYS A 235 -12.56 7.06 7.61
CA CYS A 235 -12.18 7.58 8.93
C CYS A 235 -13.03 6.96 10.05
N ARG A 236 -14.35 6.96 9.88
CA ARG A 236 -15.28 6.37 10.85
C ARG A 236 -15.07 4.89 11.06
N GLU A 237 -14.80 4.13 10.00
CA GLU A 237 -14.61 2.69 10.12
C GLU A 237 -13.28 2.33 10.79
N ILE A 238 -12.19 3.03 10.47
CA ILE A 238 -10.89 2.75 11.11
C ILE A 238 -10.87 3.16 12.59
N LEU A 239 -11.45 4.30 12.96
CA LEU A 239 -11.59 4.70 14.37
C LEU A 239 -12.47 3.71 15.16
N LYS A 240 -13.57 3.26 14.58
CA LYS A 240 -14.45 2.25 15.19
C LYS A 240 -13.74 0.89 15.34
N ARG A 241 -12.94 0.49 14.35
CA ARG A 241 -12.23 -0.80 14.35
C ARG A 241 -11.08 -0.82 15.37
N GLU A 242 -10.23 0.21 15.37
CA GLU A 242 -8.99 0.20 16.15
C GLU A 242 -9.14 0.82 17.54
N LEU A 243 -10.05 1.80 17.72
CA LEU A 243 -10.26 2.52 18.99
C LEU A 243 -11.67 2.32 19.60
N GLY A 244 -12.62 1.77 18.85
CA GLY A 244 -14.01 1.59 19.33
C GLY A 244 -14.84 2.88 19.43
N VAL A 245 -14.30 4.02 18.98
CA VAL A 245 -14.95 5.34 19.11
C VAL A 245 -15.60 5.82 17.81
N ALA A 246 -16.52 6.78 17.93
CA ALA A 246 -17.01 7.55 16.80
C ALA A 246 -16.04 8.73 16.48
N PRO A 247 -16.02 9.25 15.24
CA PRO A 247 -15.25 10.43 14.87
C PRO A 247 -15.59 11.64 15.73
N GLU A 248 -14.60 12.49 15.97
CA GLU A 248 -14.75 13.82 16.59
C GLU A 248 -15.91 14.61 15.96
N GLN A 249 -16.58 15.42 16.78
CA GLN A 249 -17.72 16.22 16.36
C GLN A 249 -17.38 17.10 15.14
N ALA A 250 -16.19 17.71 15.12
CA ALA A 250 -15.69 18.52 14.00
C ALA A 250 -15.54 17.74 12.68
N THR A 251 -15.29 16.43 12.73
CA THR A 251 -15.22 15.55 11.55
C THR A 251 -16.62 15.22 11.04
N SER A 252 -17.54 14.93 11.95
CA SER A 252 -18.95 14.64 11.64
C SER A 252 -19.70 15.87 11.13
N ASP A 253 -19.47 17.06 11.71
CA ASP A 253 -20.05 18.33 11.26
C ASP A 253 -19.58 18.72 9.86
N LEU A 254 -18.30 18.48 9.54
CA LEU A 254 -17.76 18.69 8.20
C LEU A 254 -18.45 17.77 7.18
N ALA A 255 -18.61 16.48 7.50
CA ALA A 255 -19.35 15.53 6.65
C ALA A 255 -20.82 15.94 6.46
N ALA A 256 -21.48 16.42 7.52
CA ALA A 256 -22.84 16.91 7.46
C ALA A 256 -22.96 18.20 6.62
N THR A 257 -21.98 19.11 6.70
CA THR A 257 -21.94 20.35 5.92
C THR A 257 -21.76 20.05 4.43
N ILE A 258 -20.74 19.26 4.09
CA ILE A 258 -20.52 18.73 2.73
C ILE A 258 -21.78 17.98 2.25
N GLY A 259 -22.49 17.27 3.14
CA GLY A 259 -23.77 16.63 2.88
C GLY A 259 -24.91 17.60 2.51
N LYS A 260 -24.99 18.76 3.18
CA LYS A 260 -26.06 19.76 3.01
C LYS A 260 -25.94 20.59 1.73
N GLU A 261 -24.76 20.76 1.15
CA GLU A 261 -24.51 21.53 -0.09
C GLU A 261 -25.34 21.08 -1.31
N ARG A 262 -26.00 19.91 -1.25
CA ARG A 262 -26.90 19.43 -2.33
C ARG A 262 -28.25 20.14 -2.30
N ALA A 263 -28.71 20.58 -1.11
CA ALA A 263 -30.04 21.13 -0.91
C ALA A 263 -30.23 22.49 -1.61
N TYR A 264 -29.14 23.23 -1.85
CA TYR A 264 -29.18 24.54 -2.52
C TYR A 264 -28.84 24.51 -4.02
N SER A 265 -28.27 23.41 -4.53
CA SER A 265 -27.87 23.27 -5.96
C SER A 265 -28.79 22.34 -6.76
N ALA A 266 -29.83 21.78 -6.14
CA ALA A 266 -30.84 20.95 -6.81
C ALA A 266 -31.81 21.79 -7.66
N SER A 267 -31.29 22.38 -8.75
CA SER A 267 -32.13 22.83 -9.87
C SER A 267 -32.88 21.60 -10.45
N PRO A 268 -34.17 21.71 -10.78
CA PRO A 268 -34.99 20.54 -11.13
C PRO A 268 -34.45 19.84 -12.37
N ALA A 269 -34.42 18.51 -12.34
CA ALA A 269 -33.92 17.69 -13.44
C ALA A 269 -34.66 18.01 -14.75
N PRO A 270 -33.96 18.19 -15.88
CA PRO A 270 -34.61 18.41 -17.16
C PRO A 270 -35.42 17.15 -17.53
N LYS A 271 -36.67 17.36 -17.95
CA LYS A 271 -37.50 16.29 -18.53
C LYS A 271 -36.77 15.70 -19.74
N PRO A 272 -36.91 14.39 -20.01
CA PRO A 272 -36.31 13.77 -21.19
C PRO A 272 -36.87 14.42 -22.45
N ALA A 273 -36.03 15.16 -23.17
CA ALA A 273 -36.35 15.67 -24.49
C ALA A 273 -36.23 14.54 -25.50
N GLU A 274 -37.38 14.08 -25.99
CA GLU A 274 -37.49 13.14 -27.09
C GLU A 274 -37.01 13.82 -28.37
N GLY A 275 -35.98 13.28 -29.03
CA GLY A 275 -35.40 13.87 -30.25
C GLY A 275 -33.95 14.38 -30.13
N ALA A 276 -33.02 13.51 -29.77
CA ALA A 276 -31.60 13.70 -30.07
C ALA A 276 -31.13 12.61 -31.05
N ALA A 277 -30.65 13.03 -32.22
CA ALA A 277 -30.14 12.15 -33.27
C ALA A 277 -28.96 11.27 -32.77
N PRO A 278 -28.72 10.08 -33.35
CA PRO A 278 -27.78 9.13 -32.79
C PRO A 278 -26.35 9.69 -32.74
N ALA A 279 -25.84 9.83 -31.52
CA ALA A 279 -24.43 10.12 -31.30
C ALA A 279 -23.59 9.03 -31.99
N LYS A 280 -22.63 9.44 -32.82
CA LYS A 280 -21.77 8.54 -33.60
C LYS A 280 -21.22 7.42 -32.71
N ALA A 281 -21.37 6.18 -33.17
CA ALA A 281 -20.83 5.00 -32.52
C ALA A 281 -19.36 5.24 -32.13
N ARG A 282 -19.08 5.27 -30.82
CA ARG A 282 -17.71 5.26 -30.33
C ARG A 282 -17.08 3.97 -30.83
N GLN A 283 -15.97 4.08 -31.55
CA GLN A 283 -15.25 2.90 -32.03
C GLN A 283 -14.94 1.99 -30.83
N PRO A 284 -15.05 0.65 -30.99
CA PRO A 284 -14.71 -0.26 -29.92
C PRO A 284 -13.27 0.03 -29.50
N LEU A 285 -13.10 0.38 -28.22
CA LEU A 285 -11.78 0.51 -27.60
C LEU A 285 -11.00 -0.75 -27.97
N GLY A 286 -9.78 -0.58 -28.52
CA GLY A 286 -8.87 -1.66 -28.88
C GLY A 286 -8.34 -2.38 -27.64
N MET A 287 -9.25 -3.00 -26.89
CA MET A 287 -9.00 -3.47 -25.55
C MET A 287 -8.07 -4.67 -25.61
N SER A 288 -6.89 -4.46 -25.06
CA SER A 288 -5.85 -5.46 -24.85
C SER A 288 -6.43 -6.69 -24.16
N ASN A 289 -6.69 -7.75 -24.93
CA ASN A 289 -6.53 -9.17 -24.58
C ASN A 289 -6.86 -9.63 -23.12
N ARG A 290 -7.83 -8.99 -22.47
CA ARG A 290 -8.24 -9.21 -21.08
C ARG A 290 -9.74 -9.41 -21.04
N THR A 291 -10.22 -10.10 -20.02
CA THR A 291 -11.64 -10.39 -19.83
C THR A 291 -12.37 -9.14 -19.36
N ALA A 292 -13.29 -8.62 -20.18
CA ALA A 292 -14.04 -7.40 -19.87
C ALA A 292 -15.48 -7.69 -19.43
N ILE A 293 -15.91 -7.04 -18.34
CA ILE A 293 -17.24 -7.13 -17.73
C ILE A 293 -17.82 -5.73 -17.51
N ALA A 294 -19.10 -5.52 -17.80
CA ALA A 294 -19.85 -4.35 -17.36
C ALA A 294 -20.65 -4.67 -16.10
N VAL A 295 -20.63 -3.78 -15.11
CA VAL A 295 -21.59 -3.83 -13.99
C VAL A 295 -22.76 -2.93 -14.35
N LEU A 296 -23.95 -3.51 -14.50
CA LEU A 296 -25.17 -2.76 -14.80
C LEU A 296 -25.78 -2.19 -13.52
N PRO A 297 -26.45 -1.02 -13.56
CA PRO A 297 -27.18 -0.49 -12.42
C PRO A 297 -28.18 -1.51 -11.86
N VAL A 298 -28.05 -1.82 -10.57
CA VAL A 298 -28.98 -2.71 -9.86
C VAL A 298 -30.36 -2.06 -9.86
N CYS A 299 -31.36 -2.81 -10.29
CA CYS A 299 -32.73 -2.32 -10.41
C CYS A 299 -33.45 -2.41 -9.05
N ASN A 300 -33.99 -1.29 -8.55
CA ASN A 300 -34.95 -1.38 -7.43
C ASN A 300 -36.34 -1.74 -7.97
N LEU A 301 -36.90 -2.85 -7.49
CA LEU A 301 -38.24 -3.33 -7.86
C LEU A 301 -39.32 -2.91 -6.84
N ALA A 302 -38.98 -2.09 -5.83
CA ALA A 302 -39.88 -1.63 -4.77
C ALA A 302 -39.74 -0.11 -4.51
N GLY A 303 -40.56 0.69 -5.19
CA GLY A 303 -40.75 2.13 -4.90
C GLY A 303 -39.60 3.06 -5.31
N GLN A 304 -39.84 4.38 -5.26
CA GLN A 304 -38.83 5.39 -5.64
C GLN A 304 -37.84 5.75 -4.52
N ASP A 305 -38.22 5.55 -3.24
CA ASP A 305 -37.51 6.13 -2.08
C ASP A 305 -36.10 5.58 -1.80
N GLN A 306 -35.64 4.56 -2.54
CA GLN A 306 -34.44 3.78 -2.21
C GLN A 306 -33.48 3.56 -3.40
N HIS A 307 -33.54 4.41 -4.43
CA HIS A 307 -32.61 4.34 -5.57
C HIS A 307 -31.13 4.37 -5.15
N TYR A 308 -30.81 5.15 -4.11
CA TYR A 308 -29.45 5.30 -3.57
C TYR A 308 -28.82 3.98 -3.10
N PHE A 309 -29.61 3.04 -2.58
CA PHE A 309 -29.10 1.77 -2.03
C PHE A 309 -28.74 0.80 -3.16
N ALA A 310 -29.56 0.76 -4.22
CA ALA A 310 -29.26 -0.02 -5.41
C ALA A 310 -28.07 0.57 -6.18
N GLU A 311 -27.98 1.91 -6.28
CA GLU A 311 -26.82 2.61 -6.85
C GLU A 311 -25.52 2.31 -6.07
N GLY A 312 -25.56 2.38 -4.73
CA GLY A 312 -24.42 2.06 -3.86
C GLY A 312 -23.87 0.64 -4.05
N ILE A 313 -24.76 -0.37 -4.07
CA ILE A 313 -24.36 -1.77 -4.35
C ILE A 313 -23.70 -1.89 -5.73
N SER A 314 -24.20 -1.17 -6.74
CA SER A 314 -23.70 -1.26 -8.11
C SER A 314 -22.30 -0.69 -8.25
N GLU A 315 -22.03 0.44 -7.59
CA GLU A 315 -20.71 1.09 -7.62
C GLU A 315 -19.69 0.30 -6.78
N GLU A 316 -20.06 -0.25 -5.63
CA GLU A 316 -19.15 -1.09 -4.85
C GLU A 316 -18.82 -2.44 -5.52
N LEU A 317 -19.79 -3.07 -6.19
CA LEU A 317 -19.51 -4.23 -7.06
C LEU A 317 -18.55 -3.86 -8.20
N SER A 318 -18.68 -2.65 -8.76
CA SER A 318 -17.75 -2.13 -9.79
C SER A 318 -16.32 -1.99 -9.22
N ILE A 319 -16.19 -1.36 -8.04
CA ILE A 319 -14.90 -1.15 -7.37
C ILE A 319 -14.24 -2.48 -6.96
N ALA A 320 -15.01 -3.39 -6.35
CA ALA A 320 -14.47 -4.64 -5.82
C ALA A 320 -14.06 -5.60 -6.93
N LEU A 321 -14.81 -5.68 -8.03
CA LEU A 321 -14.38 -6.42 -9.22
C LEU A 321 -13.19 -5.74 -9.92
N GLY A 322 -13.10 -4.40 -9.88
CA GLY A 322 -11.96 -3.64 -10.40
C GLY A 322 -10.63 -3.95 -9.69
N ARG A 323 -10.67 -4.49 -8.47
CA ARG A 323 -9.47 -4.98 -7.76
C ARG A 323 -8.95 -6.33 -8.27
N VAL A 324 -9.67 -7.03 -9.15
CA VAL A 324 -9.25 -8.32 -9.72
C VAL A 324 -8.29 -8.07 -10.89
N PRO A 325 -6.97 -8.37 -10.79
CA PRO A 325 -5.96 -7.83 -11.73
C PRO A 325 -6.08 -8.26 -13.20
N TRP A 326 -6.89 -9.28 -13.50
CA TRP A 326 -7.11 -9.82 -14.85
C TRP A 326 -8.49 -9.47 -15.43
N LEU A 327 -9.38 -8.84 -14.65
CA LEU A 327 -10.66 -8.32 -15.14
C LEU A 327 -10.50 -6.85 -15.55
N PHE A 328 -11.14 -6.48 -16.66
CA PHE A 328 -11.39 -5.08 -17.00
C PHE A 328 -12.87 -4.79 -16.70
N VAL A 329 -13.13 -3.79 -15.87
CA VAL A 329 -14.50 -3.50 -15.38
C VAL A 329 -14.98 -2.16 -15.96
N ILE A 330 -16.11 -2.19 -16.65
CA ILE A 330 -16.88 -0.99 -16.97
C ILE A 330 -17.82 -0.72 -15.79
N SER A 331 -17.67 0.46 -15.18
CA SER A 331 -18.39 0.86 -13.98
C SER A 331 -19.89 1.01 -14.20
N SER A 332 -20.67 0.85 -13.13
CA SER A 332 -22.12 1.11 -13.15
C SER A 332 -22.47 2.54 -13.53
N SER A 333 -21.65 3.51 -13.13
CA SER A 333 -21.71 4.90 -13.60
C SER A 333 -21.57 5.04 -15.13
N SER A 334 -20.71 4.25 -15.77
CA SER A 334 -20.55 4.24 -17.24
C SER A 334 -21.65 3.44 -17.95
N ALA A 335 -22.18 2.40 -17.30
CA ALA A 335 -23.29 1.61 -17.79
C ALA A 335 -24.68 2.17 -17.41
N ALA A 336 -24.73 3.39 -16.84
CA ALA A 336 -25.95 4.04 -16.36
C ALA A 336 -27.13 4.12 -17.38
N PRO A 337 -26.91 4.18 -18.71
CA PRO A 337 -28.00 4.14 -19.71
C PRO A 337 -28.70 2.78 -19.87
N TYR A 338 -28.08 1.66 -19.47
CA TYR A 338 -28.53 0.30 -19.79
C TYR A 338 -29.23 -0.37 -18.60
N ARG A 339 -30.37 0.19 -18.19
CA ARG A 339 -31.12 -0.20 -16.99
C ARG A 339 -32.22 -1.25 -17.24
N GLY A 340 -32.42 -1.68 -18.48
CA GLY A 340 -33.61 -2.38 -18.97
C GLY A 340 -33.48 -3.90 -19.20
N GLY A 341 -34.16 -4.39 -20.24
CA GLY A 341 -34.50 -5.80 -20.46
C GLY A 341 -33.45 -6.61 -21.23
N ALA A 342 -33.89 -7.64 -21.96
CA ALA A 342 -33.00 -8.45 -22.81
C ALA A 342 -32.35 -7.61 -23.93
N THR A 343 -33.09 -6.65 -24.47
CA THR A 343 -32.64 -5.69 -25.50
C THR A 343 -31.46 -4.81 -25.03
N ASP A 344 -31.30 -4.60 -23.72
CA ASP A 344 -30.15 -3.87 -23.18
C ASP A 344 -28.84 -4.67 -23.25
N LEU A 345 -28.89 -6.02 -23.19
CA LEU A 345 -27.67 -6.85 -23.23
C LEU A 345 -27.02 -6.86 -24.61
N GLU A 346 -27.82 -6.87 -25.67
CA GLU A 346 -27.33 -6.75 -27.06
C GLU A 346 -26.68 -5.38 -27.28
N ARG A 347 -27.33 -4.31 -26.79
CA ARG A 347 -26.79 -2.95 -26.82
C ARG A 347 -25.52 -2.81 -25.99
N VAL A 348 -25.45 -3.40 -24.80
CA VAL A 348 -24.23 -3.46 -23.97
C VAL A 348 -23.11 -4.21 -24.70
N SER A 349 -23.41 -5.29 -25.43
CA SER A 349 -22.43 -6.00 -26.25
C SER A 349 -21.89 -5.11 -27.38
N ALA A 350 -22.79 -4.45 -28.12
CA ALA A 350 -22.45 -3.64 -29.29
C ALA A 350 -21.81 -2.28 -28.97
N GLU A 351 -22.32 -1.55 -27.98
CA GLU A 351 -21.90 -0.18 -27.62
C GLU A 351 -20.73 -0.16 -26.63
N LEU A 352 -20.61 -1.16 -25.74
CA LEU A 352 -19.54 -1.23 -24.72
C LEU A 352 -18.48 -2.31 -25.00
N GLY A 353 -18.70 -3.21 -25.96
CA GLY A 353 -17.71 -4.22 -26.37
C GLY A 353 -17.40 -5.29 -25.32
N VAL A 354 -18.25 -5.47 -24.30
CA VAL A 354 -18.05 -6.43 -23.21
C VAL A 354 -18.69 -7.78 -23.51
N ARG A 355 -18.03 -8.87 -23.07
CA ARG A 355 -18.56 -10.24 -23.20
C ARG A 355 -19.48 -10.65 -22.06
N TYR A 356 -19.34 -9.99 -20.91
CA TYR A 356 -20.07 -10.32 -19.69
C TYR A 356 -20.72 -9.07 -19.09
N ALA A 357 -21.90 -9.25 -18.51
CA ALA A 357 -22.59 -8.23 -17.73
C ALA A 357 -22.98 -8.80 -16.36
N LEU A 358 -22.67 -8.06 -15.29
CA LEU A 358 -23.22 -8.30 -13.96
C LEU A 358 -24.48 -7.45 -13.80
N ARG A 359 -25.61 -8.09 -13.57
CA ARG A 359 -26.90 -7.45 -13.28
C ARG A 359 -27.30 -7.74 -11.85
N GLY A 360 -28.07 -6.86 -11.23
CA GLY A 360 -28.79 -7.19 -10.01
C GLY A 360 -30.15 -6.54 -9.90
N SER A 361 -30.93 -7.01 -8.93
CA SER A 361 -32.18 -6.40 -8.50
C SER A 361 -32.31 -6.40 -6.99
N VAL A 362 -32.75 -5.28 -6.40
CA VAL A 362 -33.18 -5.19 -5.01
C VAL A 362 -34.71 -5.22 -4.96
N ARG A 363 -35.26 -6.00 -4.03
CA ARG A 363 -36.67 -5.92 -3.62
C ARG A 363 -36.71 -5.86 -2.09
N ARG A 364 -37.37 -4.84 -1.56
CA ARG A 364 -37.62 -4.69 -0.12
C ARG A 364 -39.11 -4.88 0.16
N GLU A 365 -39.39 -5.52 1.29
CA GLU A 365 -40.75 -5.79 1.78
C GLU A 365 -40.72 -5.68 3.32
N ASN A 366 -41.30 -4.59 3.84
CA ASN A 366 -41.23 -4.21 5.25
C ASN A 366 -39.77 -4.10 5.74
N ASP A 367 -39.38 -4.90 6.73
CA ASP A 367 -38.01 -5.00 7.24
C ASP A 367 -37.13 -5.97 6.42
N ARG A 368 -37.64 -6.74 5.46
CA ARG A 368 -36.82 -7.70 4.70
C ARG A 368 -36.31 -7.11 3.39
N VAL A 369 -35.01 -7.26 3.15
CA VAL A 369 -34.36 -6.93 1.88
C VAL A 369 -33.89 -8.22 1.21
N ARG A 370 -34.31 -8.39 -0.05
CA ARG A 370 -33.89 -9.46 -0.95
C ARG A 370 -33.14 -8.85 -2.13
N ILE A 371 -31.91 -9.29 -2.33
CA ILE A 371 -31.07 -8.86 -3.44
C ILE A 371 -30.74 -10.09 -4.27
N VAL A 372 -30.85 -9.98 -5.59
CA VAL A 372 -30.44 -11.01 -6.54
C VAL A 372 -29.35 -10.42 -7.42
N ALA A 373 -28.23 -11.12 -7.58
CA ALA A 373 -27.17 -10.75 -8.50
C ALA A 373 -26.97 -11.89 -9.52
N GLN A 374 -26.70 -11.54 -10.78
CA GLN A 374 -26.62 -12.46 -11.92
C GLN A 374 -25.50 -12.06 -12.86
N LEU A 375 -24.66 -13.01 -13.25
CA LEU A 375 -23.65 -12.85 -14.28
C LEU A 375 -24.17 -13.44 -15.58
N LEU A 376 -24.20 -12.62 -16.64
CA LEU A 376 -24.78 -12.95 -17.94
C LEU A 376 -23.71 -12.82 -19.04
N HIS A 377 -23.75 -13.70 -20.03
CA HIS A 377 -22.98 -13.59 -21.27
C HIS A 377 -23.76 -12.73 -22.28
N THR A 378 -23.18 -11.61 -22.72
CA THR A 378 -23.93 -10.54 -23.42
C THR A 378 -24.40 -10.95 -24.81
N ALA A 379 -23.64 -11.78 -25.53
CA ALA A 379 -23.95 -12.14 -26.92
C ALA A 379 -25.02 -13.24 -27.09
N ASN A 380 -25.51 -13.84 -26.00
CA ASN A 380 -26.58 -14.87 -26.06
C ASN A 380 -27.51 -14.90 -24.84
N GLY A 381 -27.40 -13.92 -23.93
CA GLY A 381 -28.19 -13.85 -22.69
C GLY A 381 -27.92 -14.96 -21.67
N GLY A 382 -26.95 -15.84 -21.90
CA GLY A 382 -26.74 -17.03 -21.06
C GLY A 382 -26.30 -16.69 -19.63
N GLN A 383 -27.04 -17.16 -18.63
CA GLN A 383 -26.69 -16.97 -17.22
C GLN A 383 -25.56 -17.91 -16.81
N LEU A 384 -24.44 -17.33 -16.35
CA LEU A 384 -23.24 -18.05 -15.92
C LEU A 384 -23.20 -18.27 -14.40
N TRP A 385 -23.80 -17.35 -13.64
CA TRP A 385 -23.94 -17.43 -12.19
C TRP A 385 -25.14 -16.61 -11.75
N ALA A 386 -25.80 -17.01 -10.66
CA ALA A 386 -26.79 -16.21 -9.96
C ALA A 386 -26.78 -16.55 -8.47
N GLU A 387 -26.97 -15.54 -7.63
CA GLU A 387 -27.09 -15.72 -6.18
C GLU A 387 -28.11 -14.76 -5.57
N ARG A 388 -28.75 -15.20 -4.49
CA ARG A 388 -29.78 -14.47 -3.76
C ARG A 388 -29.30 -14.25 -2.33
N PHE A 389 -29.35 -12.99 -1.91
CA PHE A 389 -28.95 -12.53 -0.60
C PHE A 389 -30.18 -11.97 0.12
N GLU A 390 -30.38 -12.35 1.38
CA GLU A 390 -31.48 -11.87 2.21
C GLU A 390 -30.96 -11.35 3.55
N GLY A 391 -31.62 -10.34 4.10
CA GLY A 391 -31.34 -9.80 5.43
C GLY A 391 -32.36 -8.75 5.87
N ARG A 392 -32.10 -8.12 7.02
CA ARG A 392 -32.95 -7.08 7.62
C ARG A 392 -32.58 -5.68 7.13
N SER A 393 -33.53 -4.76 7.19
CA SER A 393 -33.37 -3.39 6.69
C SER A 393 -32.59 -2.49 7.63
N ASN A 394 -32.29 -2.95 8.84
CA ASN A 394 -31.37 -2.27 9.76
C ASN A 394 -29.90 -2.65 9.52
N ASP A 395 -29.65 -3.78 8.83
CA ASP A 395 -28.32 -4.35 8.60
C ASP A 395 -27.82 -4.13 7.16
N LEU A 396 -28.30 -3.08 6.47
CA LEU A 396 -28.06 -2.85 5.04
C LEU A 396 -26.58 -2.87 4.64
N PHE A 397 -25.72 -2.25 5.45
CA PHE A 397 -24.27 -2.22 5.21
C PHE A 397 -23.63 -3.61 5.36
N ALA A 398 -24.00 -4.39 6.39
CA ALA A 398 -23.51 -5.76 6.56
C ALA A 398 -24.01 -6.71 5.46
N ILE A 399 -25.21 -6.47 4.93
CA ILE A 399 -25.74 -7.17 3.74
C ILE A 399 -24.91 -6.81 2.50
N GLN A 400 -24.58 -5.53 2.33
CA GLN A 400 -23.79 -4.99 1.25
C GLN A 400 -22.34 -5.53 1.24
N ASP A 401 -21.63 -5.49 2.38
CA ASP A 401 -20.30 -6.09 2.54
C ASP A 401 -20.28 -7.58 2.17
N ARG A 402 -21.28 -8.33 2.67
CA ARG A 402 -21.43 -9.76 2.36
C ARG A 402 -21.69 -10.00 0.87
N ILE A 403 -22.53 -9.20 0.22
CA ILE A 403 -22.79 -9.29 -1.22
C ILE A 403 -21.50 -9.06 -2.00
N VAL A 404 -20.77 -7.99 -1.70
CA VAL A 404 -19.53 -7.63 -2.38
C VAL A 404 -18.47 -8.72 -2.20
N GLY A 405 -18.28 -9.20 -0.97
CA GLY A 405 -17.34 -10.28 -0.66
C GLY A 405 -17.69 -11.62 -1.32
N GLN A 406 -18.95 -12.07 -1.22
CA GLN A 406 -19.39 -13.34 -1.80
C GLN A 406 -19.45 -13.28 -3.34
N ALA A 407 -19.86 -12.15 -3.91
CA ALA A 407 -19.82 -11.94 -5.36
C ALA A 407 -18.39 -12.00 -5.88
N CYS A 408 -17.43 -11.27 -5.30
CA CYS A 408 -16.04 -11.30 -5.77
C CYS A 408 -15.40 -12.68 -5.62
N ALA A 409 -15.64 -13.36 -4.48
CA ALA A 409 -15.09 -14.69 -4.21
C ALA A 409 -15.62 -15.77 -5.18
N LYS A 410 -16.82 -15.61 -5.76
CA LYS A 410 -17.47 -16.61 -6.63
C LYS A 410 -17.42 -16.24 -8.11
N LEU A 411 -17.59 -14.96 -8.46
CA LEU A 411 -17.58 -14.47 -9.84
C LEU A 411 -16.21 -14.64 -10.51
N ALA A 412 -15.12 -14.32 -9.81
CA ALA A 412 -13.78 -14.41 -10.40
C ALA A 412 -13.41 -15.87 -10.77
N PRO A 413 -13.56 -16.90 -9.91
CA PRO A 413 -13.34 -18.29 -10.29
C PRO A 413 -14.30 -18.79 -11.40
N ALA A 414 -15.56 -18.36 -11.39
CA ALA A 414 -16.53 -18.74 -12.42
C ALA A 414 -16.15 -18.19 -13.80
N LEU A 415 -15.85 -16.89 -13.90
CA LEU A 415 -15.38 -16.25 -15.14
C LEU A 415 -14.05 -16.85 -15.62
N GLN A 416 -13.11 -17.11 -14.70
CA GLN A 416 -11.83 -17.73 -15.04
C GLN A 416 -12.04 -19.15 -15.62
N SER A 417 -12.95 -19.93 -15.07
CA SER A 417 -13.28 -21.28 -15.57
C SER A 417 -13.89 -21.25 -16.97
N VAL A 418 -14.74 -20.26 -17.27
CA VAL A 418 -15.32 -20.06 -18.61
C VAL A 418 -14.24 -19.66 -19.62
N GLU A 419 -13.41 -18.67 -19.33
CA GLU A 419 -12.34 -18.24 -20.23
C GLU A 419 -11.25 -19.31 -20.43
N ILE A 420 -10.94 -20.13 -19.42
CA ILE A 420 -10.08 -21.32 -19.60
C ILE A 420 -10.69 -22.28 -20.63
N ASN A 421 -12.00 -22.56 -20.55
CA ASN A 421 -12.67 -23.45 -21.50
C ASN A 421 -12.78 -22.85 -22.91
N LEU A 422 -12.98 -21.53 -23.04
CA LEU A 422 -12.94 -20.83 -24.33
C LEU A 422 -11.53 -20.84 -24.95
N SER A 423 -10.49 -20.60 -24.14
CA SER A 423 -9.09 -20.64 -24.61
C SER A 423 -8.70 -22.02 -25.15
N ARG A 424 -9.22 -23.11 -24.55
CA ARG A 424 -8.99 -24.50 -25.00
C ARG A 424 -9.64 -24.81 -26.36
N ARG A 425 -10.70 -24.09 -26.74
CA ARG A 425 -11.42 -24.29 -28.02
C ARG A 425 -10.81 -23.50 -29.20
N LYS A 426 -9.92 -22.53 -28.95
CA LYS A 426 -9.20 -21.79 -29.99
C LYS A 426 -8.18 -22.67 -30.73
N ARG A 427 -8.04 -22.49 -32.05
CA ARG A 427 -6.95 -23.11 -32.84
C ARG A 427 -5.60 -22.48 -32.46
N ASP A 428 -4.54 -23.28 -32.42
CA ASP A 428 -3.25 -22.86 -31.84
C ASP A 428 -2.58 -21.65 -32.50
N ARG A 429 -2.87 -21.37 -33.78
CA ARG A 429 -2.36 -20.18 -34.49
C ARG A 429 -3.00 -18.86 -34.04
N ASN A 430 -4.13 -18.89 -33.33
CA ASN A 430 -4.88 -17.71 -32.88
C ASN A 430 -4.84 -17.52 -31.36
N LEU A 431 -3.83 -18.07 -30.68
CA LEU A 431 -3.66 -17.95 -29.23
C LEU A 431 -2.92 -16.67 -28.87
N SER A 432 -3.52 -15.89 -27.99
CA SER A 432 -2.86 -14.74 -27.38
C SER A 432 -1.97 -15.17 -26.20
N ALA A 433 -1.10 -14.27 -25.72
CA ALA A 433 -0.30 -14.53 -24.52
C ALA A 433 -1.17 -14.82 -23.27
N TYR A 434 -2.36 -14.22 -23.18
CA TYR A 434 -3.34 -14.48 -22.13
C TYR A 434 -4.05 -15.82 -22.32
N ASP A 435 -4.38 -16.24 -23.55
CA ASP A 435 -4.91 -17.58 -23.81
C ASP A 435 -3.92 -18.68 -23.41
N LEU A 436 -2.63 -18.48 -23.68
CA LEU A 436 -1.56 -19.40 -23.28
C LEU A 436 -1.43 -19.47 -21.75
N TYR A 437 -1.52 -18.33 -21.06
CA TYR A 437 -1.55 -18.26 -19.60
C TYR A 437 -2.75 -19.01 -19.00
N LEU A 438 -3.97 -18.77 -19.52
CA LEU A 438 -5.18 -19.46 -19.08
C LEU A 438 -5.11 -20.98 -19.34
N ARG A 439 -4.55 -21.42 -20.47
CA ARG A 439 -4.31 -22.85 -20.73
C ARG A 439 -3.32 -23.49 -19.74
N ALA A 440 -2.33 -22.73 -19.26
CA ALA A 440 -1.33 -23.21 -18.30
C ALA A 440 -1.84 -23.24 -16.85
N LEU A 441 -2.79 -22.37 -16.49
CA LEU A 441 -3.23 -22.12 -15.11
C LEU A 441 -3.74 -23.38 -14.37
N PRO A 442 -4.59 -24.26 -14.95
CA PRO A 442 -5.00 -25.52 -14.31
C PRO A 442 -3.84 -26.48 -14.05
N ARG A 443 -2.84 -26.51 -14.94
CA ARG A 443 -1.64 -27.38 -14.78
C ARG A 443 -0.73 -26.89 -13.65
N HIS A 444 -0.78 -25.58 -13.34
CA HIS A 444 -0.07 -25.01 -12.19
C HIS A 444 -0.81 -25.24 -10.88
N GLN A 445 -2.15 -25.09 -10.86
CA GLN A 445 -2.96 -25.33 -9.65
C GLN A 445 -2.88 -26.81 -9.20
N LEU A 446 -2.92 -27.77 -10.13
CA LEU A 446 -2.73 -29.19 -9.81
C LEU A 446 -1.31 -29.53 -9.33
N ARG A 447 -0.29 -28.74 -9.70
CA ARG A 447 1.09 -28.87 -9.20
C ARG A 447 1.28 -28.37 -7.75
N GLY A 448 0.29 -27.67 -7.18
CA GLY A 448 0.34 -27.21 -5.79
C GLY A 448 0.14 -28.32 -4.74
N GLN A 449 -0.42 -29.48 -5.13
CA GLN A 449 -0.76 -30.57 -4.22
C GLN A 449 0.15 -31.81 -4.32
N SER A 450 1.16 -31.81 -5.21
CA SER A 450 2.09 -32.94 -5.35
C SER A 450 3.54 -32.47 -5.60
N ARG A 451 4.37 -32.51 -4.56
CA ARG A 451 5.83 -32.29 -4.66
C ARG A 451 6.52 -33.61 -5.03
N GLY A 452 7.22 -33.67 -6.16
CA GLY A 452 8.12 -34.80 -6.44
C GLY A 452 8.60 -34.96 -7.89
N ARG A 453 9.75 -34.34 -8.21
CA ARG A 453 10.64 -34.60 -9.37
C ARG A 453 10.13 -34.28 -10.80
N ALA A 454 11.10 -33.94 -11.65
CA ALA A 454 11.10 -33.90 -13.12
C ALA A 454 10.19 -32.90 -13.87
N HIS A 455 10.77 -31.81 -14.39
CA HIS A 455 11.12 -31.67 -15.84
C HIS A 455 11.67 -30.28 -16.15
N ALA A 456 12.78 -30.21 -16.89
CA ALA A 456 13.47 -28.96 -17.23
C ALA A 456 13.02 -28.35 -18.58
N ASP A 457 12.27 -29.09 -19.40
CA ASP A 457 12.30 -28.92 -20.86
C ASP A 457 11.21 -28.02 -21.46
N THR A 458 10.60 -27.13 -20.68
CA THR A 458 9.58 -26.17 -21.18
C THR A 458 9.86 -24.69 -20.90
N CYS A 459 11.01 -24.35 -20.32
CA CYS A 459 11.38 -22.95 -20.05
C CYS A 459 12.04 -22.22 -21.25
N GLY A 460 12.24 -22.90 -22.38
CA GLY A 460 13.09 -22.43 -23.49
C GLY A 460 12.60 -21.25 -24.33
N ARG A 461 11.36 -20.76 -24.15
CA ARG A 461 10.78 -19.66 -24.98
C ARG A 461 10.16 -18.49 -24.21
N ALA A 462 10.27 -18.45 -22.88
CA ALA A 462 9.73 -17.37 -22.03
C ALA A 462 10.84 -16.60 -21.30
N ARG A 463 11.86 -16.15 -22.05
CA ARG A 463 13.10 -15.58 -21.48
C ARG A 463 13.22 -14.05 -21.53
N SER A 464 12.17 -13.34 -21.96
CA SER A 464 12.03 -11.89 -21.81
C SER A 464 10.94 -11.56 -20.79
N VAL A 465 11.21 -10.57 -19.93
CA VAL A 465 10.37 -10.06 -18.81
C VAL A 465 10.62 -10.75 -17.46
N VAL A 466 11.57 -10.18 -16.71
CA VAL A 466 12.00 -10.58 -15.36
C VAL A 466 10.92 -10.33 -14.27
N TRP A 467 9.90 -9.54 -14.57
CA TRP A 467 8.88 -9.08 -13.62
C TRP A 467 7.97 -10.18 -13.03
N MET A 468 7.84 -11.34 -13.69
CA MET A 468 6.81 -12.33 -13.32
C MET A 468 7.18 -13.19 -12.10
N ARG A 469 8.43 -13.15 -11.63
CA ARG A 469 8.90 -13.98 -10.50
C ARG A 469 8.61 -13.36 -9.12
N LEU A 470 8.49 -12.03 -9.05
CA LEU A 470 8.12 -11.30 -7.83
C LEU A 470 6.63 -11.43 -7.51
N TRP A 471 5.78 -11.64 -8.52
CA TRP A 471 4.32 -11.70 -8.36
C TRP A 471 3.82 -12.96 -7.61
N PHE A 472 4.65 -14.01 -7.51
CA PHE A 472 4.19 -15.32 -7.04
C PHE A 472 4.31 -15.54 -5.52
N CYS A 473 5.15 -14.78 -4.81
CA CYS A 473 5.43 -15.02 -3.39
C CYS A 473 4.46 -14.34 -2.41
N SER A 474 3.71 -13.31 -2.82
CA SER A 474 2.92 -12.48 -1.87
C SER A 474 1.46 -12.93 -1.65
N ALA A 475 1.02 -14.02 -2.27
CA ALA A 475 -0.39 -14.45 -2.26
C ALA A 475 -0.65 -15.77 -1.51
N LEU A 476 0.28 -16.21 -0.65
CA LEU A 476 0.23 -17.50 0.05
C LEU A 476 0.61 -17.38 1.53
N LEU A 477 -0.31 -16.86 2.34
CA LEU A 477 -0.38 -17.12 3.77
C LEU A 477 -1.82 -17.52 4.16
N PRO A 478 -2.02 -18.50 5.06
CA PRO A 478 -3.32 -19.16 5.27
C PRO A 478 -4.24 -18.42 6.25
N VAL A 479 -5.54 -18.65 6.11
CA VAL A 479 -6.58 -18.25 7.08
C VAL A 479 -6.47 -19.14 8.34
N PRO A 480 -6.51 -18.59 9.56
CA PRO A 480 -6.51 -19.40 10.78
C PRO A 480 -7.86 -20.11 10.98
N THR A 481 -7.81 -21.42 11.21
CA THR A 481 -8.98 -22.24 11.57
C THR A 481 -9.49 -21.93 12.97
N ALA A 482 -10.78 -21.65 13.10
CA ALA A 482 -11.43 -21.42 14.38
C ALA A 482 -11.48 -22.70 15.24
N VAL A 483 -11.17 -22.55 16.54
CA VAL A 483 -11.21 -23.61 17.55
C VAL A 483 -12.66 -23.95 17.92
N ARG A 484 -13.01 -25.24 17.94
CA ARG A 484 -14.26 -25.74 18.55
C ARG A 484 -14.04 -26.05 20.03
N LEU A 485 -14.69 -25.27 20.89
CA LEU A 485 -15.25 -25.72 22.17
C LEU A 485 -16.75 -25.92 21.92
N GLY A 486 -17.49 -26.88 22.47
CA GLY A 486 -17.16 -28.04 23.29
C GLY A 486 -18.50 -28.68 23.66
N ALA A 487 -18.61 -30.01 23.67
CA ALA A 487 -19.85 -30.69 24.07
C ALA A 487 -19.48 -31.87 24.98
N GLY A 488 -19.87 -31.75 26.24
CA GLY A 488 -19.63 -32.64 27.37
C GLY A 488 -20.28 -32.01 28.59
#